data_AF-A0A3C0HKX1-F1
#
_entry.id   AF-A0A3C0HKX1-F1
#
_cell.length_a   1.000
_cell.length_b   1.000
_cell.length_c   1.000
_cell.angle_alpha   90.00
_cell.angle_beta   90.00
_cell.angle_gamma   90.00
#
_symmetry.space_group_name_H-M   'P 1'
#
loop_
_entity.id
_entity.type
_entity.pdbx_description
1 polymer ?
#
loop_
_entity_poly.entity_id
_entity_poly.type
_entity_poly.pdbx_seq_one_letter_code
_entity_poly.pdbx_strand_id
1 'polypeptide(L)'
;MSYLHDIDPIAVTLPFWPHGIHWYGLMYLLGFAAAWWLGLRRLRAGRLPGIDDNAFGDLLFYAILGVLIGGRVGYVLFYDLPAFIDSPMMLFNVRGGGMSFHGGLLGVLAAGLWWCRKHAMHWFDALDFVAPLAPLGLGLGRLGNWIGGELWGRVTDSPLGVVFPRADLGPYTGLPIEQLRDLHAQGLLEPFARYPSQLLQALLEGLVLFVIIWTYSAKRRSRYAVSGVFA
;
A
#
# COMPACT_ATOMS: atom_id res chain seq x y z
N MET A 1 -2.57 -7.28 29.44
CA MET A 1 -1.27 -6.69 29.08
C MET A 1 -1.23 -6.62 27.57
N SER A 2 -1.10 -5.41 27.04
CA SER A 2 -1.00 -5.15 25.61
C SER A 2 0.25 -5.81 25.02
N TYR A 3 0.32 -5.93 23.69
CA TYR A 3 1.56 -6.31 23.01
C TYR A 3 2.44 -5.06 22.78
N LEU A 4 3.76 -5.16 22.97
CA LEU A 4 4.71 -4.10 22.59
C LEU A 4 5.20 -4.36 21.16
N HIS A 5 4.97 -3.41 20.25
CA HIS A 5 5.36 -3.54 18.85
C HIS A 5 6.85 -3.25 18.64
N ASP A 6 7.64 -4.33 18.59
CA ASP A 6 9.10 -4.27 18.49
C ASP A 6 9.61 -5.12 17.33
N ILE A 7 9.19 -4.73 16.12
CA ILE A 7 9.63 -5.34 14.88
C ILE A 7 10.59 -4.36 14.19
N ASP A 8 11.75 -4.85 13.75
CA ASP A 8 12.67 -4.06 12.94
C ASP A 8 12.06 -3.84 11.54
N PRO A 9 11.84 -2.58 11.11
CA PRO A 9 11.31 -2.28 9.78
C PRO A 9 12.31 -2.60 8.65
N ILE A 10 13.60 -2.77 8.95
CA ILE A 10 14.64 -3.14 7.98
C ILE A 10 14.66 -4.67 7.85
N ALA A 11 14.34 -5.15 6.66
CA ALA A 11 14.34 -6.57 6.33
C ALA A 11 15.75 -7.11 6.10
N VAL A 12 16.59 -6.33 5.41
CA VAL A 12 17.96 -6.71 5.09
C VAL A 12 18.87 -5.50 5.24
N THR A 13 19.83 -5.61 6.15
CA THR A 13 20.91 -4.63 6.31
C THR A 13 22.01 -4.89 5.29
N LEU A 14 22.43 -3.86 4.58
CA LEU A 14 23.45 -3.95 3.53
C LEU A 14 24.68 -3.12 3.93
N PRO A 15 25.91 -3.68 3.89
CA PRO A 15 27.12 -2.96 4.28
C PRO A 15 27.39 -1.68 3.47
N PHE A 16 26.90 -1.62 2.23
CA PHE A 16 27.11 -0.53 1.28
C PHE A 16 25.90 0.40 1.13
N TRP A 17 24.78 0.11 1.81
CA TRP A 17 23.55 0.90 1.71
C TRP A 17 22.99 1.16 3.11
N PRO A 18 23.23 2.36 3.69
CA PRO A 18 22.99 2.64 5.10
C PRO A 18 21.50 2.63 5.50
N HIS A 19 20.58 2.69 4.54
CA HIS A 19 19.14 2.64 4.80
C HIS A 19 18.56 1.23 4.74
N GLY A 20 19.35 0.22 4.36
CA GLY A 20 18.87 -1.16 4.19
C GLY A 20 17.71 -1.32 3.20
N ILE A 21 17.21 -2.55 3.09
CA ILE A 21 15.96 -2.88 2.39
C ILE A 21 14.86 -2.96 3.44
N HIS A 22 13.81 -2.17 3.28
CA HIS A 22 12.68 -2.14 4.21
C HIS A 22 11.63 -3.20 3.85
N TRP A 23 10.99 -3.78 4.87
CA TRP A 23 9.84 -4.68 4.68
C TRP A 23 8.73 -4.04 3.86
N TYR A 24 8.50 -2.73 4.04
CA TYR A 24 7.49 -1.99 3.29
C TYR A 24 7.68 -2.09 1.76
N GLY A 25 8.92 -1.94 1.29
CA GLY A 25 9.25 -2.08 -0.13
C GLY A 25 9.08 -3.51 -0.63
N LEU A 26 9.44 -4.50 0.19
CA LEU A 26 9.23 -5.92 -0.12
C LEU A 26 7.73 -6.27 -0.21
N MET A 27 6.89 -5.71 0.67
CA MET A 27 5.45 -5.91 0.62
C MET A 27 4.85 -5.36 -0.68
N TYR A 28 5.28 -4.18 -1.14
CA TYR A 28 4.87 -3.67 -2.45
C TYR A 28 5.35 -4.57 -3.60
N LEU A 29 6.60 -5.03 -3.57
CA LEU A 29 7.13 -5.94 -4.58
C LEU A 29 6.30 -7.23 -4.65
N LEU A 30 5.95 -7.81 -3.51
CA LEU A 30 5.08 -8.97 -3.43
C LEU A 30 3.68 -8.67 -3.97
N GLY A 31 3.13 -7.49 -3.69
CA GLY A 31 1.84 -7.05 -4.22
C GLY A 31 1.84 -6.95 -5.74
N PHE A 32 2.85 -6.32 -6.33
CA PHE A 32 3.00 -6.25 -7.78
C PHE A 32 3.27 -7.61 -8.41
N ALA A 33 4.10 -8.46 -7.79
CA ALA A 33 4.35 -9.82 -8.26
C ALA A 33 3.07 -10.67 -8.24
N ALA A 34 2.26 -10.56 -7.19
CA ALA A 34 0.97 -11.24 -7.10
C ALA A 34 -0.02 -10.73 -8.17
N ALA A 35 -0.12 -9.41 -8.34
CA ALA A 35 -0.96 -8.80 -9.37
C ALA A 35 -0.53 -9.22 -10.79
N TRP A 36 0.77 -9.25 -11.06
CA TRP A 36 1.33 -9.73 -12.31
C TRP A 36 0.98 -11.19 -12.57
N TRP A 37 1.30 -12.08 -11.63
CA TRP A 37 1.10 -13.51 -11.77
C TRP A 37 -0.39 -13.89 -11.92
N LEU A 38 -1.25 -13.35 -11.05
CA LEU A 38 -2.68 -13.59 -11.12
C LEU A 38 -3.31 -12.94 -12.35
N GLY A 39 -2.85 -11.74 -12.73
CA GLY A 39 -3.30 -11.04 -13.92
C GLY A 39 -3.01 -11.83 -15.20
N LEU A 40 -1.79 -12.35 -15.36
CA LEU A 40 -1.45 -13.24 -16.48
C LEU A 40 -2.33 -14.49 -16.50
N ARG A 41 -2.58 -15.10 -15.33
CA ARG A 41 -3.48 -16.26 -15.24
C ARG A 41 -4.90 -15.91 -15.68
N ARG A 42 -5.42 -14.74 -15.31
CA ARG A 42 -6.74 -14.25 -15.75
C ARG A 42 -6.77 -13.94 -17.24
N LEU A 43 -5.71 -13.31 -17.75
CA LEU A 43 -5.57 -12.96 -19.15
C LEU A 43 -5.61 -14.21 -20.03
N ARG A 44 -4.80 -15.23 -19.70
CA ARG A 44 -4.76 -16.53 -20.37
C ARG A 44 -6.07 -17.33 -20.24
N ALA A 45 -6.87 -17.03 -19.22
CA ALA A 45 -8.23 -17.55 -19.07
C ALA A 45 -9.28 -16.74 -19.89
N GLY A 46 -8.84 -15.84 -20.77
CA GLY A 46 -9.70 -15.07 -21.68
C GLY A 46 -10.53 -14.00 -21.00
N ARG A 47 -10.10 -13.47 -19.85
CA ARG A 47 -10.85 -12.47 -19.07
C ARG A 47 -10.73 -11.04 -19.60
N LEU A 48 -9.76 -10.79 -20.47
CA LEU A 48 -9.59 -9.53 -21.17
C LEU A 48 -9.23 -9.82 -22.64
N PRO A 49 -10.22 -10.14 -23.50
CA PRO A 49 -9.97 -10.53 -24.87
C PRO A 49 -9.24 -9.44 -25.67
N GLY A 50 -8.35 -9.85 -26.58
CA GLY A 50 -7.61 -8.93 -27.47
C GLY A 50 -6.37 -8.28 -26.85
N ILE A 51 -6.02 -8.65 -25.61
CA ILE A 51 -4.82 -8.18 -24.90
C ILE A 51 -3.87 -9.36 -24.74
N ASP A 52 -2.59 -9.14 -25.03
CA ASP A 52 -1.51 -10.12 -24.84
C ASP A 52 -0.72 -9.84 -23.54
N ASP A 53 0.16 -10.78 -23.20
CA ASP A 53 0.96 -10.72 -21.97
C ASP A 53 1.81 -9.45 -21.89
N ASN A 54 2.32 -8.96 -23.03
CA ASN A 54 3.12 -7.73 -23.11
C ASN A 54 2.27 -6.49 -22.85
N ALA A 55 1.10 -6.38 -23.48
CA ALA A 55 0.20 -5.25 -23.27
C ALA A 55 -0.31 -5.19 -21.82
N PHE A 56 -0.60 -6.34 -21.20
CA PHE A 56 -0.90 -6.37 -19.77
C PHE A 56 0.30 -5.93 -18.92
N GLY A 57 1.51 -6.32 -19.31
CA GLY A 57 2.70 -5.87 -18.62
C GLY A 57 2.96 -4.37 -18.72
N ASP A 58 2.71 -3.79 -19.91
CA ASP A 58 2.70 -2.35 -20.12
C ASP A 58 1.71 -1.66 -19.17
N LEU A 59 0.51 -2.23 -18.97
CA LEU A 59 -0.48 -1.66 -18.04
C LEU A 59 0.06 -1.61 -16.60
N LEU A 60 0.64 -2.70 -16.10
CA LEU A 60 1.23 -2.73 -14.76
C LEU A 60 2.39 -1.74 -14.63
N PHE A 61 3.26 -1.70 -15.63
CA PHE A 61 4.39 -0.78 -15.66
C PHE A 61 3.93 0.68 -15.67
N TYR A 62 2.96 1.03 -16.51
CA TYR A 62 2.40 2.38 -16.56
C TYR A 62 1.68 2.73 -15.25
N ALA A 63 0.99 1.79 -14.61
CA ALA A 63 0.38 2.00 -13.31
C ALA A 63 1.44 2.30 -12.22
N ILE A 64 2.55 1.54 -12.18
CA ILE A 64 3.67 1.79 -11.26
C ILE A 64 4.23 3.20 -11.50
N LEU A 65 4.52 3.56 -12.75
CA LEU A 65 4.99 4.91 -13.10
C LEU A 65 3.97 5.98 -12.71
N GLY A 66 2.68 5.71 -12.92
CA GLY A 66 1.57 6.59 -12.51
C GLY A 66 1.57 6.85 -11.01
N VAL A 67 1.71 5.82 -10.17
CA VAL A 67 1.83 5.99 -8.71
C VAL A 67 3.06 6.83 -8.35
N LEU A 68 4.22 6.50 -8.92
CA LEU A 68 5.49 7.13 -8.55
C LEU A 68 5.54 8.61 -8.99
N ILE A 69 5.23 8.88 -10.26
CA ILE A 69 5.25 10.23 -10.83
C ILE A 69 4.10 11.04 -10.26
N GLY A 70 2.88 10.50 -10.29
CA GLY A 70 1.70 11.17 -9.77
C GLY A 70 1.82 11.45 -8.28
N GLY A 71 2.31 10.49 -7.50
CA GLY A 71 2.53 10.68 -6.07
C GLY A 71 3.54 11.77 -5.77
N ARG A 72 4.63 11.84 -6.53
CA ARG A 72 5.66 12.87 -6.34
C ARG A 72 5.19 14.25 -6.77
N VAL A 73 4.63 14.36 -7.97
CA VAL A 73 4.06 15.61 -8.50
C VAL A 73 2.94 16.11 -7.61
N GLY A 74 2.01 15.24 -7.21
CA GLY A 74 0.93 15.58 -6.31
C GLY A 74 1.42 16.00 -4.94
N TYR A 75 2.50 15.40 -4.41
CA TYR A 75 3.08 15.87 -3.15
C TYR A 75 3.56 17.31 -3.26
N VAL A 76 4.38 17.57 -4.28
CA VAL A 76 4.94 18.89 -4.55
C VAL A 76 3.84 19.93 -4.75
N LEU A 77 2.84 19.65 -5.59
CA LEU A 77 1.81 20.63 -5.91
C LEU A 77 0.82 20.88 -4.77
N PHE A 78 0.48 19.85 -3.98
CA PHE A 78 -0.56 19.97 -2.96
C PHE A 78 -0.03 20.38 -1.59
N TYR A 79 1.22 20.05 -1.27
CA TYR A 79 1.76 20.23 0.08
C TYR A 79 3.03 21.10 0.14
N ASP A 80 3.81 21.21 -0.94
CA ASP A 80 5.14 21.84 -0.89
C ASP A 80 5.41 22.77 -2.09
N LEU A 81 4.34 23.42 -2.57
CA LEU A 81 4.38 24.26 -3.76
C LEU A 81 5.35 25.45 -3.63
N PRO A 82 5.42 26.17 -2.49
CA PRO A 82 6.39 27.26 -2.33
C PRO A 82 7.84 26.80 -2.49
N ALA A 83 8.23 25.69 -1.86
CA ALA A 83 9.58 25.15 -1.96
C ALA A 83 9.93 24.74 -3.39
N PHE A 84 8.95 24.27 -4.17
CA PHE A 84 9.15 23.91 -5.57
C PHE A 84 9.39 25.11 -6.48
N ILE A 85 8.71 26.23 -6.21
CA ILE A 85 8.95 27.48 -6.93
C ILE A 85 10.39 27.94 -6.71
N ASP A 86 10.89 27.81 -5.47
CA ASP A 86 12.26 28.20 -5.12
C ASP A 86 13.31 27.21 -5.67
N SER A 87 12.99 25.92 -5.74
CA SER A 87 13.90 24.88 -6.23
C SER A 87 13.20 23.80 -7.05
N PRO A 88 13.01 24.00 -8.37
CA PRO A 88 12.30 23.05 -9.22
C PRO A 88 12.93 21.64 -9.26
N MET A 89 14.25 21.54 -9.06
CA MET A 89 14.97 20.26 -9.03
C MET A 89 14.55 19.38 -7.86
N MET A 90 13.89 19.93 -6.83
CA MET A 90 13.35 19.14 -5.73
C MET A 90 12.36 18.09 -6.21
N LEU A 91 11.70 18.30 -7.36
CA LEU A 91 10.75 17.33 -7.93
C LEU A 91 11.39 15.94 -8.07
N PHE A 92 12.67 15.87 -8.43
CA PHE A 92 13.41 14.62 -8.62
C PHE A 92 14.02 14.05 -7.33
N ASN A 93 14.01 14.81 -6.24
CA ASN A 93 14.56 14.37 -4.97
C ASN A 93 13.55 13.50 -4.19
N VAL A 94 13.51 12.21 -4.54
CA VAL A 94 12.65 11.21 -3.89
C VAL A 94 13.24 10.62 -2.60
N ARG A 95 14.47 11.00 -2.23
CA ARG A 95 15.22 10.37 -1.12
C ARG A 95 14.65 10.71 0.26
N GLY A 96 14.05 11.89 0.41
CA GLY A 96 13.46 12.35 1.68
C GLY A 96 12.01 11.90 1.90
N GLY A 97 11.47 11.02 1.06
CA GLY A 97 10.04 10.73 1.02
C GLY A 97 9.26 11.82 0.28
N GLY A 98 8.04 12.12 0.75
CA GLY A 98 7.16 13.10 0.11
C GLY A 98 6.42 12.53 -1.10
N MET A 99 5.44 11.69 -0.82
CA MET A 99 4.54 11.07 -1.80
C MET A 99 3.10 11.35 -1.40
N SER A 100 2.28 11.79 -2.36
CA SER A 100 0.85 12.03 -2.18
C SER A 100 0.05 10.82 -2.61
N PHE A 101 -0.82 10.32 -1.73
CA PHE A 101 -1.79 9.29 -2.10
C PHE A 101 -2.70 9.77 -3.24
N HIS A 102 -3.25 10.98 -3.13
CA HIS A 102 -4.14 11.57 -4.15
C HIS A 102 -3.43 11.71 -5.49
N GLY A 103 -2.18 12.20 -5.48
CA GLY A 103 -1.36 12.30 -6.68
C GLY A 103 -1.12 10.94 -7.31
N GLY A 104 -0.79 9.93 -6.52
CA GLY A 104 -0.57 8.57 -7.00
C GLY A 104 -1.84 7.96 -7.61
N LEU A 105 -3.00 8.15 -6.97
CA LEU A 105 -4.29 7.71 -7.48
C LEU A 105 -4.60 8.36 -8.84
N LEU A 106 -4.48 9.68 -8.94
CA LEU A 106 -4.69 10.40 -10.21
C LEU A 106 -3.72 9.93 -11.30
N GLY A 107 -2.46 9.68 -10.94
CA GLY A 107 -1.45 9.16 -11.87
C GLY A 107 -1.80 7.77 -12.41
N VAL A 108 -2.26 6.85 -11.56
CA VAL A 108 -2.73 5.51 -12.00
C VAL A 108 -3.95 5.61 -12.90
N LEU A 109 -4.93 6.46 -12.54
CA LEU A 109 -6.13 6.67 -13.36
C LEU A 109 -5.75 7.21 -14.75
N ALA A 110 -4.87 8.21 -14.80
CA ALA A 110 -4.39 8.78 -16.06
C ALA A 110 -3.63 7.74 -16.91
N ALA A 111 -2.74 6.97 -16.28
CA ALA A 111 -1.98 5.90 -16.94
C ALA A 111 -2.89 4.81 -17.51
N GLY A 112 -3.88 4.36 -16.74
CA GLY A 112 -4.84 3.36 -17.16
C GLY A 112 -5.76 3.87 -18.28
N LEU A 113 -6.24 5.11 -18.19
CA LEU A 113 -7.06 5.73 -19.24
C LEU A 113 -6.27 5.85 -20.55
N TRP A 114 -5.00 6.26 -20.47
CA TRP A 114 -4.10 6.30 -21.61
C TRP A 114 -3.90 4.90 -22.24
N TRP A 115 -3.63 3.89 -21.42
CA TRP A 115 -3.49 2.52 -21.88
C TRP A 115 -4.75 2.00 -22.57
N CYS A 116 -5.93 2.24 -21.99
CA CYS A 116 -7.21 1.86 -22.60
C CYS A 116 -7.41 2.51 -23.97
N ARG A 117 -7.03 3.79 -24.13
CA ARG A 117 -7.09 4.48 -25.43
C ARG A 117 -6.15 3.84 -26.45
N LYS A 118 -4.91 3.52 -26.06
CA LYS A 118 -3.91 2.86 -26.94
C LYS A 118 -4.41 1.51 -27.48
N HIS A 119 -5.19 0.79 -26.68
CA HIS A 119 -5.73 -0.53 -27.03
C HIS A 119 -7.20 -0.51 -27.48
N ALA A 120 -7.77 0.67 -27.76
CA ALA A 120 -9.18 0.85 -28.17
C ALA A 120 -10.18 0.12 -27.26
N MET A 121 -9.88 0.09 -25.95
CA MET A 121 -10.64 -0.63 -24.94
C MET A 121 -11.49 0.32 -24.10
N HIS A 122 -12.66 -0.14 -23.67
CA HIS A 122 -13.47 0.62 -22.73
C HIS A 122 -12.84 0.58 -21.33
N TRP A 123 -12.75 1.74 -20.68
CA TRP A 123 -12.10 1.92 -19.36
C TRP A 123 -12.54 0.88 -18.32
N PHE A 124 -13.84 0.60 -18.23
CA PHE A 124 -14.37 -0.36 -17.26
C PHE A 124 -14.05 -1.81 -17.56
N ASP A 125 -13.68 -2.17 -18.80
CA ASP A 125 -13.20 -3.53 -19.09
C ASP A 125 -11.83 -3.75 -18.43
N ALA A 126 -10.96 -2.73 -18.46
CA ALA A 126 -9.69 -2.75 -17.74
C ALA A 126 -9.90 -2.70 -16.21
N LEU A 127 -10.80 -1.84 -15.71
CA LEU A 127 -11.10 -1.78 -14.27
C LEU A 127 -11.66 -3.10 -13.72
N ASP A 128 -12.67 -3.68 -14.37
CA ASP A 128 -13.24 -4.98 -13.97
C ASP A 128 -12.18 -6.08 -13.98
N PHE A 129 -11.19 -5.98 -14.87
CA PHE A 129 -10.10 -6.93 -14.95
C PHE A 129 -9.08 -6.77 -13.80
N VAL A 130 -8.69 -5.54 -13.44
CA VAL A 130 -7.69 -5.28 -12.40
C VAL A 130 -8.26 -5.24 -10.98
N ALA A 131 -9.56 -4.95 -10.80
CA ALA A 131 -10.20 -4.86 -9.49
C ALA A 131 -9.98 -6.09 -8.58
N PRO A 132 -10.03 -7.35 -9.07
CA PRO A 132 -9.72 -8.52 -8.26
C PRO A 132 -8.25 -8.65 -7.84
N LEU A 133 -7.33 -7.89 -8.45
CA LEU A 133 -5.89 -7.93 -8.17
C LEU A 133 -5.50 -6.93 -7.07
N ALA A 134 -6.20 -5.81 -6.99
CA ALA A 134 -5.90 -4.71 -6.08
C ALA A 134 -5.93 -5.07 -4.59
N PRO A 135 -6.86 -5.90 -4.06
CA PRO A 135 -6.94 -6.21 -2.64
C PRO A 135 -5.66 -6.82 -2.06
N LEU A 136 -4.94 -7.65 -2.83
CA LEU A 136 -3.67 -8.21 -2.36
C LEU A 136 -2.61 -7.13 -2.12
N GLY A 137 -2.54 -6.13 -3.00
CA GLY A 137 -1.68 -4.97 -2.82
C GLY A 137 -2.07 -4.15 -1.59
N LEU A 138 -3.37 -3.93 -1.38
CA LEU A 138 -3.89 -3.25 -0.18
C LEU A 138 -3.50 -4.00 1.08
N GLY A 139 -3.80 -5.30 1.14
CA GLY A 139 -3.52 -6.14 2.30
C GLY A 139 -2.03 -6.19 2.66
N LEU A 140 -1.16 -6.39 1.66
CA LEU A 140 0.29 -6.37 1.84
C LEU A 140 0.79 -4.98 2.27
N GLY A 141 0.23 -3.91 1.73
CA GLY A 141 0.52 -2.54 2.19
C GLY A 141 0.19 -2.36 3.67
N ARG A 142 -0.96 -2.86 4.13
CA ARG A 142 -1.35 -2.82 5.55
C ARG A 142 -0.46 -3.67 6.45
N LEU A 143 0.02 -4.83 5.97
CA LEU A 143 1.05 -5.59 6.67
C LEU A 143 2.38 -4.83 6.73
N GLY A 144 2.71 -4.07 5.67
CA GLY A 144 3.81 -3.12 5.68
C GLY A 144 3.64 -2.06 6.77
N ASN A 145 2.45 -1.47 6.92
CA ASN A 145 2.18 -0.47 7.98
C ASN A 145 2.27 -1.09 9.38
N TRP A 146 1.83 -2.34 9.54
CA TRP A 146 2.02 -3.09 10.78
C TRP A 146 3.50 -3.22 11.11
N ILE A 147 4.30 -3.83 10.22
CA ILE A 147 5.75 -4.02 10.43
C ILE A 147 6.47 -2.69 10.65
N GLY A 148 6.08 -1.65 9.90
CA GLY A 148 6.61 -0.30 10.03
C GLY A 148 6.19 0.41 11.32
N GLY A 149 5.25 -0.14 12.09
CA GLY A 149 4.68 0.51 13.25
C GLY A 149 4.16 1.90 12.89
N GLU A 150 3.20 1.99 11.98
CA GLU A 150 2.56 3.24 11.56
C GLU A 150 1.07 3.00 11.25
N LEU A 151 0.26 4.07 11.17
CA LEU A 151 -1.19 4.00 10.89
C LEU A 151 -2.00 3.10 11.86
N TRP A 152 -1.60 3.09 13.14
CA TRP A 152 -2.36 2.45 14.20
C TRP A 152 -3.70 3.14 14.46
N GLY A 153 -4.59 2.43 15.15
CA GLY A 153 -5.93 2.89 15.45
C GLY A 153 -6.02 3.83 16.65
N ARG A 154 -7.22 3.95 17.18
CA ARG A 154 -7.51 4.72 18.41
C ARG A 154 -6.88 4.07 19.64
N VAL A 155 -6.70 4.86 20.69
CA VAL A 155 -6.37 4.36 22.04
C VAL A 155 -7.45 3.37 22.48
N THR A 156 -7.05 2.28 23.16
CA THR A 156 -7.96 1.21 23.51
C THR A 156 -7.52 0.43 24.75
N ASP A 157 -8.50 0.01 25.55
CA ASP A 157 -8.32 -0.94 26.65
C ASP A 157 -8.59 -2.40 26.22
N SER A 158 -8.71 -2.65 24.91
CA SER A 158 -8.98 -3.99 24.37
C SER A 158 -7.84 -4.95 24.72
N PRO A 159 -8.11 -6.25 24.95
CA PRO A 159 -7.06 -7.26 25.10
C PRO A 159 -6.18 -7.41 23.84
N LEU A 160 -6.62 -6.89 22.69
CA LEU A 160 -5.84 -6.82 21.44
C LEU A 160 -5.03 -5.52 21.31
N GLY A 161 -4.97 -4.70 22.36
CA GLY A 161 -4.22 -3.44 22.37
C GLY A 161 -2.74 -3.66 22.11
N VAL A 162 -2.14 -2.73 21.37
CA VAL A 162 -0.73 -2.74 21.00
C VAL A 162 -0.10 -1.39 21.33
N VAL A 163 1.01 -1.39 22.06
CA VAL A 163 1.82 -0.20 22.29
C VAL A 163 2.82 -0.07 21.15
N PHE A 164 2.79 1.08 20.46
CA PHE A 164 3.69 1.37 19.36
C PHE A 164 4.76 2.38 19.80
N PRO A 165 6.07 2.04 19.74
CA PRO A 165 7.16 2.93 20.14
C PRO A 165 7.23 4.25 19.37
N ARG A 166 6.71 4.26 18.14
CA ARG A 166 6.65 5.45 17.26
C ARG A 166 5.43 6.34 17.53
N ALA A 167 4.50 5.89 18.36
CA ALA A 167 3.34 6.69 18.76
C ALA A 167 3.74 7.71 19.83
N ASP A 168 2.85 8.64 20.11
CA ASP A 168 2.97 9.49 21.29
C ASP A 168 2.67 8.66 22.54
N LEU A 169 3.71 8.46 23.36
CA LEU A 169 3.71 7.78 24.65
C LEU A 169 3.86 8.79 25.81
N GLY A 170 3.55 10.07 25.57
CA GLY A 170 3.68 11.14 26.54
C GLY A 170 5.12 11.31 27.02
N PRO A 171 5.41 11.16 28.34
CA PRO A 171 6.77 11.32 28.87
C PRO A 171 7.75 10.23 28.41
N TYR A 172 7.26 9.14 27.82
CA TYR A 172 8.09 8.01 27.36
C TYR A 172 8.39 8.05 25.85
N THR A 173 7.87 9.07 25.14
CA THR A 173 8.06 9.20 23.69
C THR A 173 9.55 9.32 23.34
N GLY A 174 10.00 8.50 22.40
CA GLY A 174 11.38 8.51 21.90
C GLY A 174 12.41 7.82 22.79
N LEU A 175 11.99 7.18 23.89
CA LEU A 175 12.91 6.37 24.69
C LEU A 175 13.43 5.15 23.89
N PRO A 176 14.65 4.66 24.19
CA PRO A 176 15.18 3.44 23.59
C PRO A 176 14.27 2.24 23.83
N ILE A 177 14.21 1.32 22.86
CA ILE A 177 13.30 0.18 22.91
C ILE A 177 13.52 -0.72 24.13
N GLU A 178 14.75 -0.84 24.60
CA GLU A 178 15.09 -1.59 25.82
C GLU A 178 14.38 -1.01 27.06
N GLN A 179 14.37 0.31 27.21
CA GLN A 179 13.67 0.97 28.32
C GLN A 179 12.14 0.83 28.16
N LEU A 180 11.63 0.91 26.93
CA LEU A 180 10.21 0.71 26.66
C LEU A 180 9.75 -0.72 27.00
N ARG A 181 10.60 -1.74 26.80
CA ARG A 181 10.31 -3.12 27.22
C ARG A 181 10.15 -3.22 28.73
N ASP A 182 11.03 -2.58 29.50
CA ASP A 182 10.96 -2.59 30.97
C ASP A 182 9.72 -1.85 31.49
N LEU A 183 9.41 -0.67 30.91
CA LEU A 183 8.19 0.09 31.22
C LEU A 183 6.92 -0.68 30.85
N HIS A 184 6.94 -1.37 29.71
CA HIS A 184 5.85 -2.24 29.29
C HIS A 184 5.67 -3.38 30.29
N ALA A 185 6.73 -4.07 30.69
CA ALA A 185 6.72 -5.14 31.68
C ALA A 185 6.13 -4.72 33.05
N GLN A 186 6.29 -3.44 33.41
CA GLN A 186 5.71 -2.84 34.62
C GLN A 186 4.24 -2.41 34.44
N GLY A 187 3.67 -2.54 33.24
CA GLY A 187 2.30 -2.12 32.91
C GLY A 187 2.13 -0.60 32.73
N LEU A 188 3.22 0.18 32.72
CA LEU A 188 3.17 1.63 32.66
C LEU A 188 2.77 2.17 31.27
N LEU A 189 2.86 1.33 30.24
CA LEU A 189 2.51 1.72 28.88
C LEU A 189 1.08 1.35 28.46
N GLU A 190 0.33 0.62 29.28
CA GLU A 190 -1.04 0.18 28.95
C GLU A 190 -1.98 1.33 28.55
N PRO A 191 -1.95 2.52 29.19
CA PRO A 191 -2.80 3.64 28.78
C PRO A 191 -2.54 4.17 27.36
N PHE A 192 -1.39 3.84 26.77
CA PHE A 192 -1.01 4.24 25.42
C PHE A 192 -1.28 3.16 24.37
N ALA A 193 -1.85 2.02 24.76
CA ALA A 193 -2.18 0.95 23.83
C ALA A 193 -3.18 1.42 22.77
N ARG A 194 -2.90 1.08 21.51
CA ARG A 194 -3.67 1.44 20.32
C ARG A 194 -4.24 0.18 19.68
N TYR A 195 -5.42 0.29 19.08
CA TYR A 195 -5.99 -0.83 18.34
C TYR A 195 -5.16 -1.11 17.07
N PRO A 196 -4.78 -2.36 16.79
CA PRO A 196 -3.97 -2.72 15.62
C PRO A 196 -4.82 -2.76 14.34
N SER A 197 -5.40 -1.61 13.95
CA SER A 197 -6.29 -1.48 12.80
C SER A 197 -5.66 -1.91 11.49
N GLN A 198 -4.33 -1.85 11.36
CA GLN A 198 -3.60 -2.30 10.19
C GLN A 198 -3.84 -3.79 9.91
N LEU A 199 -3.84 -4.64 10.95
CA LEU A 199 -4.09 -6.06 10.80
C LEU A 199 -5.54 -6.35 10.39
N LEU A 200 -6.49 -5.58 10.94
CA LEU A 200 -7.89 -5.68 10.55
C LEU A 200 -8.11 -5.24 9.09
N GLN A 201 -7.47 -4.15 8.66
CA GLN A 201 -7.52 -3.69 7.27
C GLN A 201 -6.83 -4.69 6.33
N ALA A 202 -5.69 -5.27 6.74
CA ALA A 202 -5.03 -6.33 5.98
C ALA A 202 -5.93 -7.55 5.78
N LEU A 203 -6.69 -7.92 6.81
CA LEU A 203 -7.66 -9.01 6.74
C LEU A 203 -8.87 -8.65 5.88
N LEU A 204 -9.53 -7.51 6.14
CA LEU A 204 -10.80 -7.15 5.51
C LEU A 204 -10.62 -6.59 4.10
N GLU A 205 -9.85 -5.51 3.95
CA GLU A 205 -9.58 -4.85 2.66
C GLU A 205 -8.60 -5.66 1.79
N GLY A 206 -7.82 -6.53 2.42
CA GLY A 206 -6.91 -7.45 1.74
C GLY A 206 -7.53 -8.81 1.47
N LEU A 207 -7.40 -9.73 2.42
CA LEU A 207 -7.71 -11.14 2.21
C LEU A 207 -9.20 -11.40 1.93
N VAL A 208 -10.10 -10.86 2.75
CA VAL A 208 -11.55 -11.09 2.63
C VAL A 208 -12.07 -10.47 1.33
N LEU A 209 -11.73 -9.20 1.06
CA LEU A 209 -12.11 -8.53 -0.18
C LEU A 209 -11.54 -9.25 -1.42
N PHE A 210 -10.28 -9.72 -1.36
CA PHE A 210 -9.70 -10.55 -2.41
C PHE A 210 -10.54 -11.79 -2.67
N VAL A 211 -10.86 -12.58 -1.63
CA VAL A 211 -11.65 -13.81 -1.78
C VAL A 211 -13.02 -13.51 -2.39
N ILE A 212 -13.71 -12.48 -1.91
CA ILE A 212 -15.03 -12.09 -2.42
C ILE A 212 -14.96 -11.74 -3.92
N ILE A 213 -14.08 -10.82 -4.31
CA ILE A 213 -14.03 -10.32 -5.69
C ILE A 213 -13.42 -11.34 -6.64
N TRP A 214 -12.41 -12.09 -6.18
CA TRP A 214 -11.79 -13.15 -6.97
C TRP A 214 -12.80 -14.25 -7.31
N THR A 215 -13.56 -14.72 -6.31
CA THR A 215 -14.60 -15.73 -6.53
C THR A 215 -15.77 -15.17 -7.36
N TYR A 216 -16.20 -13.93 -7.10
CA TYR A 216 -17.26 -13.28 -7.87
C TYR A 216 -16.90 -13.15 -9.36
N SER A 217 -15.65 -12.75 -9.65
CA SER A 217 -15.11 -12.54 -10.99
C SER A 217 -14.62 -13.82 -11.68
N ALA A 218 -14.72 -14.98 -11.02
CA ALA A 218 -14.38 -16.28 -11.59
C ALA A 218 -15.34 -16.71 -12.72
N LYS A 219 -16.53 -16.10 -12.83
CA LYS A 219 -17.45 -16.23 -13.99
C LYS A 219 -17.41 -14.97 -14.85
N ARG A 220 -17.82 -15.07 -16.12
CA ARG A 220 -18.00 -13.87 -16.95
C ARG A 220 -19.11 -13.02 -16.35
N ARG A 221 -18.85 -11.73 -16.15
CA ARG A 221 -19.78 -10.76 -15.61
C ARG A 221 -20.03 -9.68 -16.64
N SER A 222 -21.15 -8.99 -16.52
CA SER A 222 -21.38 -7.76 -17.27
C SER A 222 -20.33 -6.73 -16.86
N ARG A 223 -20.03 -5.83 -17.80
CA ARG A 223 -19.23 -4.64 -17.51
C ARG A 223 -19.77 -3.91 -16.27
N TYR A 224 -18.89 -3.27 -15.53
CA TYR A 224 -19.12 -2.52 -14.27
C TYR A 224 -19.36 -3.41 -13.05
N ALA A 225 -19.74 -4.68 -13.21
CA ALA A 225 -20.17 -5.50 -12.10
C ALA A 225 -19.03 -5.85 -11.15
N VAL A 226 -17.82 -6.11 -11.66
CA VAL A 226 -16.69 -6.50 -10.79
C VAL A 226 -16.14 -5.28 -10.07
N SER A 227 -15.98 -4.16 -10.75
CA SER A 227 -15.60 -2.88 -10.14
C SER A 227 -16.64 -2.39 -9.14
N GLY A 228 -17.93 -2.66 -9.37
CA GLY A 228 -19.00 -2.31 -8.45
C GLY A 228 -19.03 -3.14 -7.16
N VAL A 229 -18.48 -4.36 -7.18
CA VAL A 229 -18.28 -5.17 -5.94
C VAL A 229 -17.01 -4.73 -5.20
N PHE A 230 -16.05 -4.12 -5.91
CA PHE A 230 -14.84 -3.57 -5.29
C PHE A 230 -15.10 -2.25 -4.55
N ALA A 231 -15.97 -1.40 -5.10
CA ALA A 231 -16.33 -0.09 -4.54
C ALA A 231 -17.23 -0.20 -3.31
#